data_AF-A0A843UM82-F1
#
_entry.id   AF-A0A843UM82-F1
#
_cell.length_a   1.000
_cell.length_b   1.000
_cell.length_c   1.000
_cell.angle_alpha   90.00
_cell.angle_beta   90.00
_cell.angle_gamma   90.00
#
_symmetry.space_group_name_H-M   'P 1'
#
loop_
_entity.id
_entity.type
_entity.pdbx_description
1 polymer ?
#
loop_
_entity_poly.entity_id
_entity_poly.type
_entity_poly.pdbx_seq_one_letter_code
_entity_poly.pdbx_strand_id
1 'polypeptide(L)'
;MDSRGFVAEGHSINRPLFFDGTDYPYWKNRMIVLLRAQNYELRRIVEKGPIEVTGDEDQWTRDQIWRVTMNYSAMNMLQCAIHPKEYSKISMCNSAKEMWDKLELLYEGTSQVRETKANIFPPSSSIAVQLEGCKKDFLLL
;
A
#
# COMPACT_ATOMS: atom_id res chain seq x y z
N MET A 1 19.34 4.83 24.67
CA MET A 1 18.48 3.94 25.46
C MET A 1 17.22 3.69 24.65
N ASP A 2 17.00 2.42 24.39
CA ASP A 2 15.92 1.83 23.62
C ASP A 2 14.62 1.84 24.45
N SER A 3 13.54 2.36 23.86
CA SER A 3 12.17 2.20 24.38
C SER A 3 11.29 1.65 23.27
N ARG A 4 11.59 0.42 22.84
CA ARG A 4 10.65 -0.53 22.26
C ARG A 4 9.31 -0.52 23.03
N GLY A 5 8.36 0.27 22.52
CA GLY A 5 6.94 0.01 22.72
C GLY A 5 6.48 -1.02 21.70
N PHE A 6 6.88 -2.29 21.88
CA PHE A 6 6.30 -3.40 21.14
C PHE A 6 4.89 -3.63 21.69
N VAL A 7 3.89 -3.02 21.07
CA VAL A 7 2.49 -3.33 21.41
C VAL A 7 2.15 -4.66 20.75
N ALA A 8 2.34 -5.75 21.49
CA ALA A 8 1.80 -7.06 21.13
C ALA A 8 0.27 -7.04 21.33
N GLU A 9 -0.43 -6.80 20.21
CA GLU A 9 -1.66 -7.44 19.75
C GLU A 9 -2.71 -7.86 20.80
N GLY A 10 -3.53 -6.89 21.22
CA GLY A 10 -4.98 -7.06 21.15
C GLY A 10 -5.47 -6.29 19.93
N HIS A 11 -5.68 -6.94 18.79
CA HIS A 11 -6.18 -6.27 17.59
C HIS A 11 -7.60 -5.77 17.84
N SER A 12 -7.79 -4.46 17.96
CA SER A 12 -9.11 -3.88 17.80
C SER A 12 -9.62 -4.25 16.41
N ILE A 13 -10.72 -5.00 16.34
CA ILE A 13 -11.37 -5.38 15.08
C ILE A 13 -11.79 -4.18 14.23
N ASN A 14 -11.88 -2.99 14.85
CA ASN A 14 -12.36 -1.77 14.22
C ASN A 14 -11.24 -0.77 13.91
N ARG A 15 -10.01 -0.99 14.39
CA ARG A 15 -8.90 -0.05 14.16
C ARG A 15 -8.00 -0.58 13.04
N PRO A 16 -7.67 0.24 12.03
CA PRO A 16 -6.70 -0.16 11.03
C PRO A 16 -5.35 -0.52 11.61
N LEU A 17 -4.70 -1.54 11.04
CA LEU A 17 -3.30 -1.83 11.32
C LEU A 17 -2.46 -0.67 10.80
N PHE A 18 -1.56 -0.16 11.64
CA PHE A 18 -0.65 0.91 11.26
C PHE A 18 0.37 0.40 10.25
N PHE A 19 0.41 1.05 9.09
CA PHE A 19 1.39 0.83 8.04
C PHE A 19 2.59 1.73 8.27
N ASP A 20 3.74 1.11 8.47
CA ASP A 20 5.00 1.79 8.69
C ASP A 20 5.96 1.65 7.49
N GLY A 21 5.44 1.29 6.30
CA GLY A 21 6.26 1.06 5.12
C GLY A 21 6.84 -0.35 5.01
N THR A 22 6.65 -1.21 6.01
CA THR A 22 7.07 -2.62 5.94
C THR A 22 5.91 -3.55 5.58
N ASP A 23 6.23 -4.64 4.89
CA ASP A 23 5.28 -5.69 4.47
C ASP A 23 3.96 -5.14 3.88
N TYR A 24 4.09 -4.35 2.81
CA TYR A 24 2.95 -3.78 2.11
C TYR A 24 1.92 -4.83 1.66
N PRO A 25 2.29 -6.01 1.11
CA PRO A 25 1.31 -7.03 0.76
C PRO A 25 0.45 -7.48 1.94
N TYR A 26 1.04 -7.70 3.12
CA TYR A 26 0.28 -8.03 4.33
C TYR A 26 -0.65 -6.89 4.74
N TRP A 27 -0.14 -5.66 4.83
CA TRP A 27 -0.96 -4.50 5.19
C TRP A 27 -2.11 -4.28 4.22
N LYS A 28 -1.85 -4.35 2.90
CA LYS A 28 -2.83 -4.18 1.83
C LYS A 28 -3.96 -5.19 1.98
N ASN A 29 -3.64 -6.47 2.16
CA ASN A 29 -4.65 -7.51 2.37
C ASN A 29 -5.53 -7.25 3.60
N ARG A 30 -4.92 -6.83 4.72
CA ARG A 30 -5.65 -6.51 5.95
C ARG A 30 -6.52 -5.26 5.80
N MET A 31 -6.03 -4.22 5.12
CA MET A 31 -6.78 -3.01 4.85
C MET A 31 -8.00 -3.27 3.95
N ILE A 32 -7.85 -4.08 2.90
CA ILE A 32 -8.98 -4.48 2.03
C ILE A 32 -10.06 -5.20 2.84
N VAL A 33 -9.67 -6.11 3.75
CA VAL A 33 -10.62 -6.82 4.62
C VAL A 33 -11.35 -5.84 5.55
N LEU A 34 -10.63 -4.89 6.14
CA LEU A 34 -11.21 -3.89 7.04
C LEU A 34 -12.22 -2.98 6.31
N LEU A 35 -11.89 -2.49 5.12
CA LEU A 35 -12.81 -1.67 4.31
C LEU A 35 -14.10 -2.44 4.03
N ARG A 36 -13.99 -3.70 3.60
CA ARG A 36 -15.16 -4.57 3.35
C ARG A 36 -16.00 -4.81 4.60
N ALA A 37 -15.35 -5.03 5.74
CA ALA A 37 -16.02 -5.29 7.02
C ALA A 37 -16.80 -4.06 7.51
N GLN A 38 -16.27 -2.86 7.30
CA GLN A 38 -16.93 -1.62 7.72
C GLN A 38 -18.11 -1.26 6.82
N ASN A 39 -17.90 -1.29 5.50
CA ASN A 39 -18.94 -1.11 4.50
C ASN A 39 -18.42 -1.61 3.14
N TYR A 40 -19.15 -2.53 2.53
CA TYR A 40 -18.77 -3.15 1.26
C TYR A 40 -18.44 -2.14 0.14
N GLU A 41 -19.08 -0.97 0.15
CA GLU A 41 -18.88 0.10 -0.84
C GLU A 41 -17.55 0.84 -0.69
N LEU A 42 -16.93 0.85 0.50
CA LEU A 42 -15.65 1.53 0.71
C LEU A 42 -14.54 0.91 -0.14
N ARG A 43 -14.53 -0.42 -0.26
CA ARG A 43 -13.60 -1.14 -1.14
C ARG A 43 -13.76 -0.70 -2.61
N ARG A 44 -15.00 -0.51 -3.06
CA ARG A 44 -15.28 -0.07 -4.43
C ARG A 44 -14.76 1.34 -4.67
N ILE A 45 -14.88 2.23 -3.69
CA ILE A 45 -14.41 3.61 -3.80
C ILE A 45 -12.89 3.68 -3.87
N VAL A 46 -12.15 2.91 -3.05
CA VAL A 46 -10.69 2.92 -3.12
C VAL A 46 -10.17 2.32 -4.43
N GLU A 47 -10.83 1.31 -4.99
CA GLU A 47 -10.39 0.65 -6.23
C GLU A 47 -10.80 1.46 -7.49
N LYS A 48 -12.06 1.92 -7.55
CA LYS A 48 -12.67 2.50 -8.75
C LYS A 48 -12.81 4.02 -8.71
N GLY A 49 -12.72 4.62 -7.54
CA GLY A 49 -12.86 6.06 -7.35
C GLY A 49 -14.21 6.46 -6.79
N PRO A 50 -14.31 7.68 -6.24
CA PRO A 50 -15.60 8.26 -5.90
C PRO A 50 -16.44 8.45 -7.16
N ILE A 51 -17.76 8.37 -7.01
CA ILE A 51 -18.68 8.81 -8.06
C ILE A 51 -18.71 10.35 -7.97
N GLU A 52 -18.35 11.01 -9.07
CA GLU A 52 -18.44 12.46 -9.18
C GLU A 52 -19.86 12.94 -8.88
N VAL A 53 -19.97 13.86 -7.93
CA VAL A 53 -21.21 14.53 -7.56
C VAL A 53 -21.16 15.93 -8.13
N THR A 54 -22.21 16.31 -8.85
CA THR A 54 -22.35 17.62 -9.48
C THR A 54 -23.53 18.39 -8.89
N GLY A 55 -23.51 19.71 -9.05
CA GLY A 55 -24.53 20.61 -8.52
C GLY A 55 -24.13 21.24 -7.19
N ASP A 56 -24.96 22.19 -6.76
CA ASP A 56 -24.80 22.93 -5.51
C ASP A 56 -24.91 21.99 -4.30
N GLU A 57 -23.96 22.09 -3.37
CA GLU A 57 -23.87 21.25 -2.16
C GLU A 57 -25.11 21.39 -1.28
N ASP A 58 -25.69 22.60 -1.22
CA ASP A 58 -26.91 22.89 -0.47
C ASP A 58 -28.16 22.18 -1.04
N GLN A 59 -28.07 21.70 -2.29
CA GLN A 59 -29.16 21.00 -2.99
C GLN A 59 -28.90 19.49 -3.15
N TRP A 60 -27.82 18.98 -2.56
CA TRP A 60 -27.49 17.56 -2.70
C TRP A 60 -28.56 16.67 -2.09
N THR A 61 -28.95 15.68 -2.88
CA THR A 61 -29.80 14.58 -2.42
C THR A 61 -29.09 13.75 -1.36
N ARG A 62 -29.87 13.00 -0.57
CA ARG A 62 -29.33 12.04 0.41
C ARG A 62 -28.30 11.09 -0.21
N ASP A 63 -28.54 10.64 -1.43
CA ASP A 63 -27.64 9.71 -2.13
C ASP A 63 -26.32 10.37 -2.52
N GLN A 64 -26.34 11.64 -2.93
CA GLN A 64 -25.14 12.42 -3.24
C GLN A 64 -24.29 12.64 -1.97
N ILE A 65 -24.92 13.09 -0.88
CA ILE A 65 -24.25 13.25 0.42
C ILE A 65 -23.64 11.92 0.87
N TRP A 66 -24.39 10.83 0.74
CA TRP A 66 -23.90 9.49 1.10
C TRP A 66 -22.66 9.09 0.29
N ARG A 67 -22.64 9.32 -1.03
CA ARG A 67 -21.47 9.01 -1.89
C ARG A 67 -20.23 9.78 -1.48
N VAL A 68 -20.36 11.09 -1.25
CA VAL A 68 -19.26 11.96 -0.79
C VAL A 68 -18.76 11.51 0.58
N THR A 69 -19.70 11.21 1.49
CA THR A 69 -19.38 10.70 2.83
C THR A 69 -18.59 9.39 2.77
N MET A 70 -18.91 8.48 1.86
CA MET A 70 -18.18 7.22 1.72
C MET A 70 -16.74 7.44 1.21
N ASN A 71 -16.50 8.41 0.32
CA ASN A 71 -15.13 8.78 -0.07
C ASN A 71 -14.33 9.32 1.12
N TYR A 72 -14.87 10.29 1.85
CA TYR A 72 -14.18 10.84 3.02
C TYR A 72 -14.00 9.81 4.14
N SER A 73 -14.96 8.90 4.32
CA SER A 73 -14.83 7.78 5.25
C SER A 73 -13.68 6.85 4.88
N ALA A 74 -13.56 6.49 3.59
CA ALA A 74 -12.45 5.70 3.09
C ALA A 74 -11.10 6.43 3.24
N MET A 75 -11.05 7.73 2.93
CA MET A 75 -9.85 8.56 3.15
C MET A 75 -9.44 8.54 4.62
N ASN A 76 -10.38 8.78 5.54
CA ASN A 76 -10.12 8.76 6.97
C ASN A 76 -9.59 7.40 7.45
N MET A 77 -10.17 6.29 6.97
CA MET A 77 -9.68 4.94 7.29
C MET A 77 -8.26 4.71 6.80
N LEU A 78 -7.93 5.13 5.58
CA LEU A 78 -6.57 5.04 5.05
C LEU A 78 -5.58 5.91 5.85
N GLN A 79 -5.94 7.15 6.17
CA GLN A 79 -5.10 8.06 6.97
C GLN A 79 -4.82 7.50 8.37
N CYS A 80 -5.85 6.98 9.04
CA CYS A 80 -5.73 6.37 10.36
C CYS A 80 -4.86 5.11 10.37
N ALA A 81 -4.69 4.48 9.21
CA ALA A 81 -3.89 3.28 9.04
C ALA A 81 -2.45 3.54 8.64
N ILE A 82 -2.05 4.79 8.47
CA ILE A 82 -0.73 5.14 7.95
C ILE A 82 0.07 5.79 9.05
N HIS A 83 1.29 5.30 9.27
CA HIS A 83 2.20 5.86 10.25
C HIS A 83 2.51 7.32 9.87
N PRO A 84 2.65 8.26 10.82
CA PRO A 84 2.91 9.67 10.52
C PRO A 84 4.11 9.91 9.58
N LYS A 85 5.16 9.08 9.69
CA LYS A 85 6.33 9.10 8.78
C LYS A 85 5.98 8.87 7.30
N GLU A 86 4.92 8.11 7.05
CA GLU A 86 4.43 7.73 5.73
C GLU A 86 3.34 8.68 5.21
N TYR A 87 2.67 9.39 6.11
CA TYR A 87 1.55 10.28 5.79
C TYR A 87 1.92 11.38 4.78
N SER A 88 3.13 11.94 4.87
CA SER A 88 3.60 12.98 3.93
C SER A 88 3.57 12.54 2.47
N LYS A 89 3.62 11.22 2.21
CA LYS A 89 3.55 10.67 0.86
C LYS A 89 2.14 10.75 0.27
N ILE A 90 1.09 10.76 1.08
CA ILE A 90 -0.32 10.73 0.64
C ILE A 90 -1.13 11.97 1.03
N SER A 91 -0.51 12.94 1.72
CA SER A 91 -1.21 14.11 2.29
C SER A 91 -1.85 15.05 1.27
N MET A 92 -1.40 15.01 0.01
CA MET A 92 -1.91 15.86 -1.09
C MET A 92 -2.97 15.17 -1.95
N CYS A 93 -3.38 13.95 -1.59
CA CYS A 93 -4.41 13.21 -2.33
C CYS A 93 -5.81 13.71 -1.95
N ASN A 94 -6.67 13.90 -2.96
CA ASN A 94 -8.02 14.46 -2.81
C ASN A 94 -9.11 13.39 -2.76
N SER A 95 -8.77 12.14 -3.05
CA SER A 95 -9.71 11.02 -2.98
C SER A 95 -9.07 9.78 -2.35
N ALA A 96 -9.92 8.89 -1.85
CA ALA A 96 -9.45 7.62 -1.29
C ALA A 96 -8.76 6.76 -2.37
N LYS A 97 -9.20 6.87 -3.63
CA LYS A 97 -8.55 6.20 -4.75
C LYS A 97 -7.16 6.77 -5.03
N GLU A 98 -6.99 8.09 -5.07
CA GLU A 98 -5.66 8.68 -5.25
C GLU A 98 -4.69 8.25 -4.15
N MET A 99 -5.16 8.20 -2.89
CA MET A 99 -4.36 7.67 -1.79
C MET A 99 -3.96 6.21 -2.01
N TRP A 100 -4.93 5.37 -2.40
CA TRP A 100 -4.73 3.95 -2.64
C TRP A 100 -3.75 3.69 -3.79
N ASP A 101 -4.02 4.27 -4.96
CA ASP A 101 -3.20 4.13 -6.18
C ASP A 101 -1.75 4.60 -5.91
N LYS A 102 -1.58 5.67 -5.12
CA LYS A 102 -0.26 6.17 -4.75
C LYS A 102 0.50 5.21 -3.83
N LEU A 103 -0.19 4.57 -2.88
CA LEU A 103 0.41 3.54 -2.04
C LEU A 103 0.82 2.31 -2.86
N GLU A 104 -0.04 1.85 -3.78
CA GLU A 104 0.29 0.75 -4.69
C GLU A 104 1.53 1.09 -5.53
N LEU A 105 1.56 2.29 -6.13
CA LEU A 105 2.70 2.74 -6.92
C LEU A 105 4.00 2.80 -6.11
N LEU A 106 3.94 3.34 -4.88
CA LEU A 106 5.13 3.50 -4.03
C LEU A 106 5.70 2.19 -3.53
N TYR A 107 4.88 1.18 -3.24
CA TYR A 107 5.30 -0.03 -2.55
C TYR A 107 5.32 -1.29 -3.42
N GLU A 108 4.45 -1.37 -4.43
CA GLU A 108 4.49 -2.44 -5.46
C GLU A 108 5.38 -2.04 -6.65
N GLY A 109 5.40 -0.76 -7.02
CA GLY A 109 6.30 -0.26 -8.08
C GLY A 109 7.79 -0.29 -7.67
N THR A 110 8.10 -0.09 -6.39
CA THR A 110 9.49 -0.20 -5.89
C THR A 110 9.95 -1.63 -5.67
N SER A 111 9.06 -2.60 -5.48
CA SER A 111 9.42 -4.02 -5.38
C SER A 111 9.80 -4.59 -6.75
N GLN A 112 9.00 -4.35 -7.80
CA GLN A 112 9.35 -4.80 -9.17
C GLN A 112 10.67 -4.20 -9.68
N VAL A 113 10.94 -2.92 -9.42
CA VAL A 113 12.21 -2.28 -9.81
C VAL A 113 13.39 -2.82 -9.01
N ARG A 114 13.21 -3.16 -7.73
CA ARG A 114 14.28 -3.78 -6.90
C ARG A 114 14.57 -5.21 -7.34
N GLU A 115 13.56 -6.01 -7.63
CA GLU A 115 13.73 -7.39 -8.13
C GLU A 115 14.40 -7.40 -9.50
N THR A 116 14.02 -6.49 -10.39
CA THR A 116 14.63 -6.37 -11.71
C THR A 116 16.12 -5.99 -11.62
N LYS A 117 16.50 -5.10 -10.71
CA LYS A 117 17.92 -4.74 -10.49
C LYS A 117 18.73 -5.87 -9.86
N ALA A 118 18.14 -6.66 -8.95
CA ALA A 118 18.79 -7.82 -8.36
C ALA A 118 19.02 -8.95 -9.38
N ASN A 119 18.11 -9.10 -10.36
CA ASN A 119 18.25 -10.07 -11.44
C ASN A 119 19.22 -9.62 -12.54
N ILE A 120 19.33 -8.31 -12.80
CA ILE A 120 20.26 -7.75 -13.80
C ILE A 120 21.69 -7.67 -13.24
N PHE A 121 21.85 -7.49 -11.94
CA PHE A 121 23.16 -7.39 -11.29
C PHE A 121 23.26 -8.42 -10.15
N PRO A 122 23.46 -9.72 -10.48
CA PRO A 122 23.70 -10.73 -9.47
C PRO A 122 24.93 -10.33 -8.64
N PRO A 123 24.93 -10.63 -7.32
CA PRO A 123 26.03 -10.27 -6.44
C PRO A 123 27.36 -10.81 -7.00
N SER A 124 28.42 -10.01 -6.91
CA SER A 124 29.74 -10.30 -7.49
C SER A 124 30.31 -11.68 -7.09
N SER A 125 29.84 -12.25 -5.96
CA SER A 125 30.14 -13.62 -5.53
C SER A 125 29.57 -14.69 -6.47
N SER A 126 28.40 -14.51 -7.07
CA SER A 126 27.83 -15.46 -8.06
C SER A 126 28.56 -15.41 -9.40
N ILE A 127 29.02 -14.24 -9.84
CA ILE A 127 29.80 -14.11 -11.09
C ILE A 127 31.15 -14.86 -10.97
N ALA A 128 31.79 -14.79 -9.80
CA ALA A 128 33.03 -15.53 -9.54
C ALA A 128 32.84 -17.06 -9.58
N VAL A 129 31.73 -17.56 -9.03
CA VAL A 129 31.40 -19.01 -9.06
C VAL A 129 31.16 -19.51 -10.49
N GLN A 130 30.51 -18.70 -11.35
CA GLN A 130 30.29 -19.05 -12.76
C GLN A 130 31.60 -19.15 -13.56
N LEU A 131 32.55 -18.24 -13.33
CA LEU A 131 33.84 -18.21 -14.03
C LEU A 131 34.77 -19.35 -13.58
N GLU A 132 34.73 -19.74 -12.31
CA GLU A 132 35.46 -20.92 -11.84
C GLU A 132 34.88 -22.24 -12.37
N GLY A 133 33.56 -22.29 -12.60
CA GLY A 133 32.90 -23.41 -13.30
C GLY A 133 33.37 -23.54 -14.75
N CYS A 134 33.33 -22.45 -15.52
CA CYS A 134 33.74 -22.46 -16.95
C CYS A 134 35.22 -22.80 -17.18
N LYS A 135 36.12 -22.58 -16.21
CA LYS A 135 37.53 -22.99 -16.36
C LYS A 135 37.75 -24.50 -16.26
N LYS A 136 36.85 -25.24 -15.59
CA LYS A 136 36.97 -26.70 -15.46
C LYS A 136 36.58 -27.43 -16.74
N ASP A 137 35.72 -26.84 -17.57
CA ASP A 137 35.30 -27.42 -18.85
C ASP A 137 36.33 -27.24 -19.99
N PHE A 138 37.31 -26.33 -19.83
CA PHE A 138 38.35 -26.08 -20.85
C PHE A 138 39.67 -26.82 -20.61
N LEU A 139 39.79 -27.57 -19.51
CA LEU A 139 40.99 -28.37 -19.18
C LEU A 139 40.76 -29.90 -19.32
N LEU A 140 39.65 -30.31 -19.95
CA LEU A 140 39.29 -31.71 -20.18
C LEU A 140 39.18 -32.09 -21.68
N LEU A 141 39.75 -31.28 -22.56
CA LEU A 141 40.06 -31.61 -23.97
C LEU A 141 41.56 -31.40 -24.21
#